data_AF-A0A935Y1T2-F1
#
_entry.id   AF-A0A935Y1T2-F1
#
_cell.length_a   1.000
_cell.length_b   1.000
_cell.length_c   1.000
_cell.angle_alpha   90.00
_cell.angle_beta   90.00
_cell.angle_gamma   90.00
#
_symmetry.space_group_name_H-M   'P 1'
#
loop_
_entity.id
_entity.type
_entity.pdbx_description
1 polymer ?
#
loop_
_entity_poly.entity_id
_entity_poly.type
_entity_poly.pdbx_seq_one_letter_code
_entity_poly.pdbx_strand_id
1 'polypeptide(L)'
;MAGPKWIEQLSKSFFEYPLTGIESHVQMAPLPHRLKEDPGPTARTAGVLILLYENDEDFVFPLIRRSAHPGDPHKSQISLPGDDKKKLIPILH
;
A
#
# COMPACT_ATOMS: atom_id res chain seq x y z
N MET A 1 -18.82 10.71 18.19
CA MET A 1 -17.85 11.77 17.84
C MET A 1 -17.77 11.80 16.33
N ALA A 2 -17.88 12.98 15.71
CA ALA A 2 -17.63 13.09 14.26
C ALA A 2 -16.15 12.79 13.99
N GLY A 3 -15.86 12.09 12.89
CA GLY A 3 -14.48 11.78 12.50
C GLY A 3 -13.70 13.03 12.07
N PRO A 4 -12.38 12.90 11.84
CA PRO A 4 -11.57 13.99 11.28
C PRO A 4 -12.14 14.49 9.95
N LYS A 5 -12.19 15.81 9.77
CA LYS A 5 -12.75 16.45 8.55
C LYS A 5 -12.04 16.01 7.27
N TRP A 6 -10.75 15.71 7.34
CA TRP A 6 -9.98 15.27 6.18
C TRP A 6 -10.43 13.92 5.64
N ILE A 7 -11.01 13.03 6.47
CA ILE A 7 -11.53 11.74 6.00
C ILE A 7 -12.71 11.97 5.05
N GLU A 8 -13.61 12.89 5.41
CA GLU A 8 -14.76 13.24 4.56
C GLU A 8 -14.29 13.93 3.27
N GLN A 9 -13.29 14.82 3.36
CA GLN A 9 -12.71 15.49 2.19
C GLN A 9 -12.02 14.49 1.26
N LEU A 10 -11.22 13.57 1.81
CA LEU A 10 -10.56 12.50 1.07
C LEU A 10 -11.59 11.60 0.40
N SER A 11 -12.62 11.18 1.13
CA SER A 11 -13.71 10.37 0.57
C SER A 11 -14.40 11.06 -0.60
N LYS A 12 -14.67 12.37 -0.52
CA LYS A 12 -15.24 13.14 -1.64
C LYS A 12 -14.29 13.20 -2.83
N SER A 13 -13.00 13.42 -2.58
CA SER A 13 -11.99 13.52 -3.63
C SER A 13 -11.92 12.25 -4.51
N PHE A 14 -12.14 11.06 -3.94
CA PHE A 14 -12.17 9.81 -4.72
C PHE A 14 -13.32 9.74 -5.74
N PHE A 15 -14.39 10.52 -5.54
CA PHE A 15 -15.52 10.60 -6.49
C PHE A 15 -15.40 11.82 -7.41
N GLU A 16 -14.71 12.87 -6.98
CA GLU A 16 -14.56 14.13 -7.73
C GLU A 16 -13.39 14.08 -8.73
N TYR A 17 -12.31 13.36 -8.41
CA TYR A 17 -11.13 13.27 -9.25
C TYR A 17 -10.94 11.84 -9.77
N PRO A 18 -10.53 11.68 -11.05
CA PRO A 18 -10.24 10.35 -11.58
C PRO A 18 -9.05 9.73 -10.85
N LEU A 19 -9.19 8.46 -10.47
CA LEU A 19 -8.06 7.66 -10.00
C LEU A 19 -7.12 7.39 -11.19
N THR A 20 -6.06 8.18 -11.28
CA THR A 20 -5.08 8.15 -12.39
C THR A 20 -4.29 6.83 -12.48
N GLY A 21 -4.41 5.96 -11.48
CA GLY A 21 -3.94 4.57 -11.54
C GLY A 21 -2.49 4.46 -11.99
N ILE A 22 -2.26 3.74 -13.09
CA ILE A 22 -0.92 3.46 -13.63
C ILE A 22 -0.13 4.73 -13.97
N GLU A 23 -0.79 5.84 -14.34
CA GLU A 23 -0.12 7.11 -14.66
C GLU A 23 0.62 7.66 -13.44
N SER A 24 -0.02 7.60 -12.26
CA SER A 24 0.62 7.97 -10.99
C SER A 24 1.80 7.05 -10.66
N HIS A 25 1.66 5.74 -10.88
CA HIS A 25 2.75 4.80 -10.67
C HIS A 25 3.96 5.12 -11.58
N VAL A 26 3.72 5.45 -12.84
CA VAL A 26 4.76 5.83 -13.81
C VAL A 26 5.49 7.10 -13.38
N GLN A 27 4.79 8.09 -12.83
CA GLN A 27 5.41 9.32 -12.34
C GLN A 27 6.25 9.10 -11.07
N MET A 28 5.80 8.22 -10.16
CA MET A 28 6.46 7.98 -8.87
C MET A 28 7.56 6.91 -8.91
N ALA A 29 7.54 6.01 -9.90
CA ALA A 29 8.51 4.94 -9.98
C ALA A 29 9.91 5.46 -10.34
N PRO A 30 10.97 5.02 -9.64
CA PRO A 30 12.34 5.39 -10.02
C PRO A 30 12.74 4.82 -11.39
N LEU A 31 12.08 3.73 -11.84
CA LEU A 31 12.31 3.08 -13.12
C LEU A 31 10.96 2.77 -13.81
N PRO A 32 10.28 3.77 -14.40
CA PRO A 32 8.90 3.63 -14.88
C PRO A 32 8.74 2.58 -15.99
N HIS A 33 9.78 2.37 -16.79
CA HIS A 33 9.80 1.40 -17.88
C HIS A 33 9.57 -0.05 -17.42
N ARG A 34 9.85 -0.37 -16.15
CA ARG A 34 9.62 -1.70 -15.54
C ARG A 34 8.17 -1.95 -15.11
N LEU A 35 7.30 -0.95 -15.17
CA LEU A 35 5.88 -1.09 -14.81
C LEU A 35 5.03 -1.71 -15.93
N LYS A 36 5.54 -1.80 -17.17
CA LYS A 36 4.84 -2.37 -18.33
C LYS A 36 4.89 -3.91 -18.36
N GLU A 37 5.04 -4.55 -17.21
CA GLU A 37 5.00 -6.00 -17.12
C GLU A 37 3.60 -6.40 -16.64
N ASP A 38 2.79 -6.95 -17.55
CA ASP A 38 1.58 -7.64 -17.14
C ASP A 38 1.98 -8.78 -16.20
N PRO A 39 1.31 -8.93 -15.05
CA PRO A 39 1.63 -10.02 -14.13
C PRO A 39 1.50 -11.35 -14.85
N GLY A 40 2.58 -12.11 -14.89
CA GLY A 40 2.56 -13.46 -15.48
C GLY A 40 1.54 -14.36 -14.78
N PRO A 41 1.15 -15.49 -15.39
CA PRO A 41 0.09 -16.38 -14.87
C PRO A 41 0.38 -16.96 -13.48
N THR A 42 1.64 -16.89 -13.03
CA THR A 42 2.11 -17.38 -11.72
C THR A 42 2.39 -16.27 -10.71
N ALA A 43 2.06 -15.01 -11.04
CA ALA A 43 2.28 -13.88 -10.15
C ALA A 43 1.53 -14.06 -8.83
N ARG A 44 2.24 -13.86 -7.70
CA ARG A 44 1.64 -13.94 -6.37
C ARG A 44 0.86 -12.68 -6.06
N THR A 45 -0.36 -12.84 -5.55
CA THR A 45 -1.16 -11.71 -5.08
C THR A 45 -0.76 -11.34 -3.66
N ALA A 46 -0.39 -10.09 -3.44
CA ALA A 46 -0.12 -9.54 -2.11
C ALA A 46 -0.96 -8.30 -1.88
N GLY A 47 -1.24 -8.02 -0.61
CA GLY A 47 -1.90 -6.78 -0.17
C GLY A 47 -1.01 -6.04 0.81
N VAL A 48 -1.06 -4.70 0.76
CA VAL A 48 -0.41 -3.82 1.72
C VAL A 48 -1.44 -2.92 2.39
N LEU A 49 -1.15 -2.52 3.62
CA LEU A 49 -1.94 -1.59 4.40
C LEU A 49 -1.18 -0.28 4.54
N ILE A 50 -1.83 0.82 4.20
CA ILE A 50 -1.34 2.18 4.45
C ILE A 50 -2.23 2.79 5.53
N LEU A 51 -1.64 3.03 6.71
CA LEU A 51 -2.31 3.70 7.82
C LEU A 51 -1.91 5.18 7.81
N LEU A 52 -2.84 6.06 7.43
CA LEU A 52 -2.61 7.49 7.44
C LEU A 52 -2.94 8.08 8.81
N TYR A 53 -1.94 8.71 9.42
CA TYR A 53 -2.08 9.48 10.66
C TYR A 53 -1.85 10.95 10.34
N GLU A 54 -2.74 11.79 10.86
CA GLU A 54 -2.57 13.24 10.87
C GLU A 54 -1.55 13.60 11.94
N ASN A 55 -0.55 14.41 11.59
CA ASN A 55 0.49 14.92 12.49
C ASN A 55 0.74 16.40 12.23
N ASP A 56 0.21 17.26 13.09
CA ASP A 56 0.21 18.72 12.96
C ASP A 56 -0.30 19.18 11.58
N GLU A 57 0.59 19.55 10.65
CA GLU A 57 0.26 20.00 9.29
C GLU A 57 0.51 18.94 8.20
N ASP A 58 1.00 17.76 8.59
CA ASP A 58 1.42 16.69 7.67
C ASP A 58 0.67 15.36 7.90
N PHE A 59 0.79 14.46 6.93
CA PHE A 59 0.38 13.06 7.08
C PHE A 59 1.59 12.16 7.21
N VAL A 60 1.54 11.25 8.17
CA VAL A 60 2.56 10.21 8.36
C VAL A 60 1.93 8.82 8.25
N PHE A 61 2.70 7.85 7.77
CA PHE A 61 2.29 6.45 7.76
C PHE A 61 3.43 5.55 8.23
N PRO A 62 3.13 4.48 8.99
CA PRO A 62 4.15 3.62 9.54
C PRO A 62 4.74 2.71 8.47
N LEU A 63 6.05 2.53 8.56
CA LEU A 63 6.79 1.49 7.84
C LEU A 63 7.25 0.42 8.82
N ILE A 64 7.37 -0.81 8.33
CA ILE A 64 7.89 -1.93 9.12
C ILE A 64 9.29 -2.31 8.64
N ARG A 65 10.13 -2.75 9.58
CA ARG A 65 11.36 -3.45 9.25
C ARG A 65 11.09 -4.95 9.27
N ARG A 66 11.27 -5.62 8.13
CA ARG A 66 11.03 -7.06 8.02
C ARG A 66 12.03 -7.84 8.88
N SER A 67 11.52 -8.82 9.64
CA SER A 67 12.36 -9.70 10.45
C SER A 67 13.28 -10.55 9.58
N ALA A 68 14.49 -10.83 10.07
CA ALA A 68 15.45 -11.66 9.35
C ALA A 68 15.15 -13.14 9.58
N HIS A 69 14.15 -13.68 8.89
CA HIS A 69 13.88 -15.13 8.90
C HIS A 69 14.73 -15.85 7.83
N PRO A 70 15.26 -17.06 8.10
CA PRO A 70 15.94 -17.86 7.09
C PRO A 70 15.01 -18.09 5.89
N GLY A 71 15.45 -17.70 4.69
CA GLY A 71 14.67 -17.83 3.46
C GLY A 71 13.80 -16.63 3.09
N ASP A 72 13.80 -15.52 3.85
CA ASP A 72 13.20 -14.25 3.38
C ASP A 72 14.20 -13.48 2.49
N PRO A 73 13.96 -13.38 1.16
CA PRO A 73 14.83 -12.64 0.25
C PRO A 73 14.84 -11.12 0.51
N HIS A 74 13.88 -10.62 1.29
CA HIS A 74 13.71 -9.20 1.65
C HIS A 74 14.02 -8.90 3.12
N LYS A 75 14.77 -9.79 3.79
CA LYS A 75 15.19 -9.61 5.19
C LYS A 75 15.78 -8.21 5.44
N SER A 76 15.39 -7.60 6.56
CA SER A 76 15.87 -6.27 6.99
C SER A 76 15.51 -5.08 6.09
N GLN A 77 14.70 -5.25 5.05
CA GLN A 77 14.18 -4.13 4.25
C GLN A 77 13.11 -3.36 5.03
N ILE A 78 13.03 -2.05 4.75
CA ILE A 78 11.92 -1.21 5.16
C ILE A 78 10.80 -1.43 4.15
N SER A 79 9.59 -1.75 4.60
CA SER A 79 8.46 -2.01 3.73
C SER A 79 7.16 -1.44 4.30
N LEU A 80 6.15 -1.33 3.45
CA LEU A 80 4.77 -1.20 3.90
C LEU A 80 4.36 -2.45 4.69
N PRO A 81 3.49 -2.32 5.71
CA PRO A 81 2.81 -3.46 6.32
C PRO A 81 1.99 -4.23 5.27
N GLY A 82 2.04 -5.56 5.28
CA GLY A 82 1.30 -6.38 4.32
C GLY A 82 1.74 -7.84 4.30
N ASP A 83 0.98 -8.68 3.61
CA ASP A 83 1.30 -10.11 3.40
C ASP A 83 0.72 -10.63 2.07
N ASP A 84 1.17 -11.81 1.65
CA ASP A 84 0.60 -12.58 0.54
C ASP A 84 -0.82 -13.05 0.92
N LYS A 85 -1.75 -13.04 -0.04
CA LYS A 85 -3.14 -13.50 0.13
C LYS A 85 -3.24 -14.91 0.72
N LYS A 86 -2.21 -15.75 0.58
CA LYS A 86 -2.20 -17.13 1.10
C LYS A 86 -2.33 -17.25 2.62
N LYS A 87 -2.22 -16.15 3.38
CA LYS A 87 -2.33 -16.11 4.85
C LYS A 87 -3.50 -15.26 5.39
N LEU A 88 -4.58 -15.08 4.62
CA LEU A 88 -5.83 -14.61 5.22
C LEU A 88 -6.40 -15.75 6.08
N ILE A 89 -6.08 -15.73 7.37
CA ILE A 89 -6.75 -16.54 8.39
C ILE A 89 -8.26 -16.22 8.27
N PRO A 90 -9.16 -17.21 8.11
CA PRO A 90 -10.58 -16.93 8.13
C PRO A 90 -10.91 -16.32 9.48
N ILE A 91 -11.40 -15.08 9.48
CA ILE A 91 -12.06 -14.53 10.66
C ILE A 91 -13.33 -15.37 10.81
N LEU A 92 -13.32 -16.28 11.78
CA LEU A 92 -14.49 -17.08 12.17
C LEU A 92 -15.63 -16.11 12.53
N HIS A 93 -16.72 -16.20 11.77
CA HIS A 93 -18.02 -15.64 12.12
C HIS A 93 -18.68 -16.46 13.23
#